data_AF-A0A8C5N6F9-F1
#
_entry.id   AF-A0A8C5N6F9-F1
#
_cell.length_a   1.000
_cell.length_b   1.000
_cell.length_c   1.000
_cell.angle_alpha   90.00
_cell.angle_beta   90.00
_cell.angle_gamma   90.00
#
_symmetry.space_group_name_H-M   'P 1'
#
loop_
_entity.id
_entity.type
_entity.pdbx_description
1 polymer ?
#
loop_
_entity_poly.entity_id
_entity_poly.type
_entity_poly.pdbx_seq_one_letter_code
_entity_poly.pdbx_strand_id
1 'polypeptide(L)'
;MQMSFSNENPMTEEETGSIGKSKKQLKKENAWRANGPRDPFAMVGDFKRCIRTHLCENYLENVRHGKQQQIQKALHLFSTGSTLPKSLQQAQTYQYRFWDTQPVPKLGDTVTTHGPVAETEASIREKPYSLPEGFSWDTLDISSPPVLKELCSLLNENYTEDDDNTIRFHFSAEYLQWALQPPNWQAQWHCGVRVNTNKKLVGFIAAIPADLSIYELQVVQVRFLCVHRKLRLKRMTPVLIRELTRRVNLQGLRQAVYAAGVVVPTPLSSCRQWHRPLNVRKLMEVNYPGLKENMNLQRTLKFLRLPQTTKIPGMRPMTHEDSPRVLSLLQKSLSRFHLRPVLSLQDVQHWLVPRESVIDSYVIEGDDGELTDVVSFYRVSFKVLNHPFHSTLRAAHLFYIASAATDQADLVEDSLVLAKAVSKGLDVVTALDVMDNNSFLEKVKFSISPIGVHYYLYNWMCPTMKPDKVGLLLPN
;
A
#
# COMPACT_ATOMS: atom_id res chain seq x y z
N MET A 1 12.94 73.35 3.39
CA MET A 1 13.25 74.69 2.84
C MET A 1 11.91 75.27 2.45
N GLN A 2 11.51 76.41 3.05
CA GLN A 2 10.10 76.88 3.17
C GLN A 2 9.23 75.87 4.00
N MET A 3 8.39 76.23 4.99
CA MET A 3 7.53 77.40 5.30
C MET A 3 6.29 77.51 4.38
N SER A 4 5.06 77.69 4.85
CA SER A 4 4.45 77.74 6.21
C SER A 4 2.89 77.62 6.06
N PHE A 5 1.96 77.79 7.02
CA PHE A 5 1.99 78.31 8.41
C PHE A 5 0.75 77.81 9.22
N SER A 6 0.53 78.43 10.39
CA SER A 6 -0.68 78.58 11.22
C SER A 6 -2.02 78.85 10.49
N ASN A 7 -3.21 78.71 11.10
CA ASN A 7 -3.60 78.28 12.47
C ASN A 7 -4.96 77.52 12.41
N GLU A 8 -5.92 77.43 13.35
CA GLU A 8 -6.27 78.11 14.63
C GLU A 8 -7.12 77.15 15.51
N ASN A 9 -7.57 77.59 16.70
CA ASN A 9 -8.59 76.92 17.55
C ASN A 9 -9.22 77.95 18.51
N PRO A 10 -10.54 77.91 18.80
CA PRO A 10 -10.93 77.86 20.23
C PRO A 10 -12.23 77.09 20.56
N MET A 11 -12.22 76.46 21.75
CA MET A 11 -13.25 76.27 22.81
C MET A 11 -14.76 76.09 22.45
N THR A 12 -15.58 75.36 23.20
CA THR A 12 -15.57 75.05 24.66
C THR A 12 -15.85 73.53 24.95
N GLU A 13 -16.31 72.98 26.08
CA GLU A 13 -16.89 73.43 27.38
C GLU A 13 -16.70 72.37 28.51
N GLU A 14 -17.24 72.68 29.69
CA GLU A 14 -17.56 71.90 30.92
C GLU A 14 -17.74 70.36 30.81
N GLU A 15 -17.07 69.54 31.64
CA GLU A 15 -17.32 69.19 33.07
C GLU A 15 -18.46 68.15 33.28
N THR A 16 -18.43 67.15 34.18
CA THR A 16 -17.61 66.76 35.36
C THR A 16 -17.33 65.23 35.31
N GLY A 17 -16.58 64.52 36.18
CA GLY A 17 -15.70 64.87 37.31
C GLY A 17 -15.29 63.62 38.14
N SER A 18 -13.99 63.49 38.47
CA SER A 18 -13.39 62.52 39.43
C SER A 18 -13.45 61.01 39.05
N ILE A 19 -13.21 60.01 39.93
CA ILE A 19 -11.91 59.50 40.50
C ILE A 19 -12.04 57.96 40.66
N GLY A 20 -10.99 57.11 40.67
CA GLY A 20 -9.55 57.29 40.39
C GLY A 20 -8.62 56.37 41.23
N LYS A 21 -7.50 55.89 40.64
CA LYS A 21 -6.38 55.07 41.26
C LYS A 21 -6.69 53.55 41.45
N SER A 22 -5.78 52.57 41.24
CA SER A 22 -4.39 52.57 40.72
C SER A 22 -3.90 51.19 40.19
N LYS A 23 -3.11 51.21 39.09
CA LYS A 23 -2.04 50.26 38.64
C LYS A 23 -2.05 48.77 39.09
N LYS A 24 -2.10 47.84 38.12
CA LYS A 24 -0.92 47.06 37.62
C LYS A 24 -1.19 46.17 36.39
N GLN A 25 -0.10 45.82 35.71
CA GLN A 25 0.03 45.13 34.40
C GLN A 25 -0.76 43.83 34.21
N LEU A 26 -1.21 43.57 32.97
CA LEU A 26 -1.19 42.24 32.35
C LEU A 26 -1.21 42.33 30.80
N LYS A 27 -0.99 41.18 30.13
CA LYS A 27 -0.55 41.03 28.73
C LYS A 27 -1.57 41.51 27.67
N LYS A 28 -1.07 41.95 26.50
CA LYS A 28 -1.81 41.84 25.22
C LYS A 28 -1.87 40.36 24.81
N GLU A 29 -3.05 39.87 24.48
CA GLU A 29 -3.23 38.64 23.68
C GLU A 29 -3.96 38.96 22.37
N ASN A 30 -3.82 38.08 21.38
CA ASN A 30 -4.15 38.37 19.99
C ASN A 30 -5.64 38.14 19.67
N ALA A 31 -6.19 39.02 18.83
CA ALA A 31 -7.56 38.93 18.36
C ALA A 31 -7.70 37.91 17.21
N TRP A 32 -8.05 36.66 17.54
CA TRP A 32 -8.62 35.69 16.60
C TRP A 32 -9.74 34.89 17.26
N ARG A 33 -11.00 35.29 17.03
CA ARG A 33 -12.18 34.45 17.28
C ARG A 33 -12.79 34.06 15.93
N ALA A 34 -12.91 32.76 15.68
CA ALA A 34 -13.81 32.20 14.69
C ALA A 34 -14.98 31.53 15.44
N ASN A 35 -16.19 31.64 14.91
CA ASN A 35 -17.36 31.00 15.52
C ASN A 35 -17.30 29.48 15.30
N GLY A 36 -17.19 28.71 16.38
CA GLY A 36 -17.24 27.25 16.38
C GLY A 36 -18.60 26.69 16.78
N PRO A 37 -18.89 25.40 16.48
CA PRO A 37 -20.09 24.72 16.95
C PRO A 37 -20.10 24.54 18.48
N ARG A 38 -21.29 24.32 19.05
CA ARG A 38 -21.49 24.17 20.51
C ARG A 38 -20.89 22.87 21.05
N ASP A 39 -20.55 22.90 22.33
CA ASP A 39 -19.90 21.81 23.07
C ASP A 39 -20.74 20.52 23.14
N PRO A 40 -20.24 19.37 22.61
CA PRO A 40 -20.92 18.08 22.70
C PRO A 40 -20.99 17.46 24.11
N PHE A 41 -20.12 17.87 25.06
CA PHE A 41 -20.05 17.23 26.38
C PHE A 41 -21.33 17.40 27.22
N ALA A 42 -22.19 18.38 26.88
CA ALA A 42 -23.50 18.56 27.49
C ALA A 42 -24.40 17.31 27.43
N MET A 43 -24.29 16.48 26.37
CA MET A 43 -25.12 15.26 26.23
C MET A 43 -24.67 14.07 27.10
N VAL A 44 -23.53 14.17 27.80
CA VAL A 44 -23.02 13.08 28.65
C VAL A 44 -23.62 13.12 30.08
N GLY A 45 -24.26 14.23 30.46
CA GLY A 45 -24.81 14.45 31.80
C GLY A 45 -25.96 13.50 32.18
N ASP A 46 -26.98 13.40 31.31
CA ASP A 46 -28.25 12.74 31.66
C ASP A 46 -28.19 11.21 31.73
N PHE A 47 -27.18 10.59 31.10
CA PHE A 47 -27.07 9.13 31.02
C PHE A 47 -26.79 8.43 32.36
N LYS A 48 -26.45 9.17 33.43
CA LYS A 48 -26.13 8.61 34.76
C LYS A 48 -27.34 8.21 35.60
N ARG A 49 -28.59 8.55 35.21
CA ARG A 49 -29.76 8.41 36.11
C ARG A 49 -30.49 7.07 36.07
N CYS A 50 -30.20 6.18 35.10
CA CYS A 50 -31.06 5.01 34.80
C CYS A 50 -30.38 3.62 34.90
N ILE A 51 -29.44 3.42 35.84
CA ILE A 51 -28.92 2.08 36.18
C ILE A 51 -28.89 1.88 37.70
N ARG A 52 -29.99 1.36 38.28
CA ARG A 52 -30.00 0.88 39.68
C ARG A 52 -30.96 -0.28 39.97
N THR A 53 -31.11 -1.26 39.06
CA THR A 53 -31.60 -2.61 39.44
C THR A 53 -31.27 -3.69 38.40
N HIS A 54 -30.96 -4.89 38.92
CA HIS A 54 -31.16 -6.23 38.35
C HIS A 54 -30.44 -6.69 37.06
N LEU A 55 -29.51 -7.64 37.28
CA LEU A 55 -29.34 -8.94 36.58
C LEU A 55 -29.46 -9.03 35.04
N CYS A 56 -28.32 -9.23 34.37
CA CYS A 56 -28.11 -10.31 33.37
C CYS A 56 -26.69 -10.25 32.75
N GLU A 57 -25.83 -11.22 33.04
CA GLU A 57 -24.45 -11.26 32.51
C GLU A 57 -24.41 -11.53 30.99
N ASN A 58 -25.27 -12.42 30.48
CA ASN A 58 -25.40 -12.71 29.05
C ASN A 58 -25.85 -11.50 28.19
N TYR A 59 -26.41 -10.45 28.81
CA TYR A 59 -26.74 -9.20 28.13
C TYR A 59 -25.50 -8.31 27.97
N LEU A 60 -24.54 -8.37 28.90
CA LEU A 60 -23.34 -7.52 28.89
C LEU A 60 -22.36 -7.88 27.77
N GLU A 61 -22.23 -9.15 27.37
CA GLU A 61 -21.35 -9.53 26.25
C GLU A 61 -21.91 -9.09 24.90
N ASN A 62 -23.20 -9.35 24.64
CA ASN A 62 -23.88 -8.89 23.44
C ASN A 62 -23.88 -7.35 23.33
N VAL A 63 -24.12 -6.66 24.45
CA VAL A 63 -24.04 -5.19 24.51
C VAL A 63 -22.59 -4.68 24.37
N ARG A 64 -21.56 -5.42 24.81
CA ARG A 64 -20.15 -5.08 24.54
C ARG A 64 -19.82 -5.21 23.05
N HIS A 65 -20.14 -6.33 22.40
CA HIS A 65 -19.89 -6.52 20.96
C HIS A 65 -20.65 -5.48 20.11
N GLY A 66 -21.93 -5.25 20.40
CA GLY A 66 -22.74 -4.23 19.72
C GLY A 66 -22.18 -2.82 19.89
N LYS A 67 -21.80 -2.44 21.12
CA LYS A 67 -21.17 -1.13 21.39
C LYS A 67 -19.79 -1.02 20.74
N GLN A 68 -18.99 -2.08 20.69
CA GLN A 68 -17.67 -2.07 20.05
C GLN A 68 -17.78 -1.85 18.53
N GLN A 69 -18.74 -2.48 17.86
CA GLN A 69 -19.06 -2.21 16.45
C GLN A 69 -19.60 -0.78 16.25
N GLN A 70 -20.44 -0.26 17.15
CA GLN A 70 -20.94 1.12 17.07
C GLN A 70 -19.81 2.15 17.28
N ILE A 71 -18.88 1.89 18.20
CA ILE A 71 -17.69 2.72 18.44
C ILE A 71 -16.75 2.67 17.23
N GLN A 72 -16.55 1.51 16.60
CA GLN A 72 -15.80 1.41 15.35
C GLN A 72 -16.46 2.20 14.22
N LYS A 73 -17.78 2.08 14.02
CA LYS A 73 -18.53 2.88 13.03
C LYS A 73 -18.46 4.39 13.31
N ALA A 74 -18.51 4.81 14.58
CA ALA A 74 -18.33 6.20 14.97
C ALA A 74 -16.90 6.71 14.70
N LEU A 75 -15.86 5.94 15.05
CA LEU A 75 -14.47 6.27 14.75
C LEU A 75 -14.23 6.39 13.23
N HIS A 76 -14.83 5.52 12.43
CA HIS A 76 -14.76 5.58 10.97
C HIS A 76 -15.42 6.87 10.41
N LEU A 77 -16.55 7.30 10.98
CA LEU A 77 -17.18 8.60 10.67
C LEU A 77 -16.32 9.81 11.07
N PHE A 78 -15.59 9.72 12.18
CA PHE A 78 -14.62 10.74 12.61
C PHE A 78 -13.29 10.72 11.83
N SER A 79 -13.04 9.68 11.02
CA SER A 79 -11.84 9.54 10.18
C SER A 79 -11.88 10.39 8.89
N THR A 80 -12.78 11.37 8.82
CA THR A 80 -13.07 12.23 7.66
C THR A 80 -12.05 13.35 7.43
N GLY A 81 -10.76 13.01 7.53
CA GLY A 81 -9.71 13.77 6.84
C GLY A 81 -9.85 13.62 5.31
N SER A 82 -9.20 14.49 4.54
CA SER A 82 -9.17 14.39 3.08
C SER A 82 -8.33 13.19 2.62
N THR A 83 -8.97 12.03 2.51
CA THR A 83 -8.39 10.81 1.95
C THR A 83 -7.96 11.03 0.50
N LEU A 84 -6.96 10.28 0.06
CA LEU A 84 -6.58 10.26 -1.36
C LEU A 84 -7.66 9.53 -2.16
N PRO A 85 -7.96 9.96 -3.40
CA PRO A 85 -8.95 9.32 -4.26
C PRO A 85 -8.72 7.81 -4.40
N LYS A 86 -9.75 7.00 -4.14
CA LYS A 86 -9.76 5.54 -4.35
C LYS A 86 -10.52 5.14 -5.62
N SER A 87 -10.94 6.10 -6.45
CA SER A 87 -11.53 5.86 -7.77
C SER A 87 -11.19 6.99 -8.76
N LEU A 88 -11.26 6.68 -10.07
CA LEU A 88 -11.04 7.66 -11.14
C LEU A 88 -12.01 8.85 -11.07
N GLN A 89 -13.26 8.62 -10.66
CA GLN A 89 -14.27 9.67 -10.49
C GLN A 89 -13.90 10.64 -9.34
N GLN A 90 -13.35 10.13 -8.24
CA GLN A 90 -12.84 10.98 -7.14
C GLN A 90 -11.56 11.73 -7.56
N ALA A 91 -10.75 11.14 -8.45
CA ALA A 91 -9.51 11.74 -8.92
C ALA A 91 -9.75 12.95 -9.83
N GLN A 92 -10.76 12.89 -10.71
CA GLN A 92 -11.14 13.99 -11.61
C GLN A 92 -11.47 15.30 -10.90
N THR A 93 -11.87 15.26 -9.63
CA THR A 93 -12.20 16.45 -8.81
C THR A 93 -11.11 16.83 -7.79
N TYR A 94 -9.97 16.14 -7.77
CA TYR A 94 -8.94 16.31 -6.73
C TYR A 94 -7.76 17.18 -7.21
N GLN A 95 -7.27 18.09 -6.35
CA GLN A 95 -6.17 19.00 -6.68
C GLN A 95 -4.79 18.42 -6.30
N TYR A 96 -4.04 17.91 -7.28
CA TYR A 96 -2.81 17.14 -7.07
C TYR A 96 -1.52 17.97 -6.98
N ARG A 97 -1.49 19.01 -6.12
CA ARG A 97 -0.41 20.04 -6.00
C ARG A 97 1.05 19.55 -6.00
N PHE A 98 1.30 18.28 -5.70
CA PHE A 98 2.61 17.65 -5.88
C PHE A 98 2.81 17.11 -7.30
N TRP A 99 1.95 16.21 -7.77
CA TRP A 99 2.05 15.55 -9.09
C TRP A 99 1.85 16.51 -10.27
N ASP A 100 1.18 17.64 -10.06
CA ASP A 100 1.14 18.75 -11.00
C ASP A 100 2.57 19.20 -11.37
N THR A 101 3.50 19.17 -10.39
CA THR A 101 4.92 19.53 -10.54
C THR A 101 5.85 18.36 -10.91
N GLN A 102 5.32 17.19 -11.29
CA GLN A 102 6.12 15.99 -11.59
C GLN A 102 6.03 15.60 -13.08
N PRO A 103 7.07 14.92 -13.63
CA PRO A 103 7.10 14.43 -15.01
C PRO A 103 6.23 13.17 -15.15
N VAL A 104 4.91 13.38 -15.08
CA VAL A 104 3.85 12.40 -15.30
C VAL A 104 2.74 13.04 -16.14
N PRO A 105 2.06 12.30 -17.03
CA PRO A 105 0.87 12.78 -17.73
C PRO A 105 -0.20 13.24 -16.74
N LYS A 106 -1.03 14.23 -17.12
CA LYS A 106 -2.11 14.75 -16.29
C LYS A 106 -3.40 13.95 -16.53
N LEU A 107 -4.37 14.09 -15.62
CA LEU A 107 -5.63 13.35 -15.71
C LEU A 107 -6.50 13.95 -16.81
N GLY A 108 -6.75 13.17 -17.85
CA GLY A 108 -7.48 13.60 -19.06
C GLY A 108 -6.62 13.72 -20.31
N ASP A 109 -5.28 13.73 -20.17
CA ASP A 109 -4.36 13.75 -21.31
C ASP A 109 -4.52 12.48 -22.15
N THR A 110 -4.76 12.64 -23.46
CA THR A 110 -4.80 11.51 -24.41
C THR A 110 -3.41 11.29 -25.00
N VAL A 111 -2.63 10.44 -24.35
CA VAL A 111 -1.28 10.08 -24.80
C VAL A 111 -1.34 9.10 -25.97
N THR A 112 -0.82 9.52 -27.13
CA THR A 112 -0.66 8.68 -28.33
C THR A 112 0.80 8.36 -28.66
N THR A 113 1.75 9.09 -28.07
CA THR A 113 3.19 8.99 -28.30
C THR A 113 3.89 8.16 -27.22
N HIS A 114 5.15 7.80 -27.49
CA HIS A 114 6.02 7.04 -26.59
C HIS A 114 7.29 7.85 -26.33
N GLY A 115 7.68 8.03 -25.06
CA GLY A 115 8.88 8.78 -24.71
C GLY A 115 8.94 9.25 -23.25
N PRO A 116 10.05 9.89 -22.84
CA PRO A 116 10.11 10.57 -21.55
C PRO A 116 9.14 11.76 -21.50
N VAL A 117 8.68 12.13 -20.30
CA VAL A 117 7.76 13.27 -20.10
C VAL A 117 8.52 14.59 -19.98
N ALA A 118 9.73 14.53 -19.41
CA ALA A 118 10.68 15.62 -19.33
C ALA A 118 12.04 15.15 -19.88
N GLU A 119 12.66 16.00 -20.68
CA GLU A 119 14.02 15.77 -21.20
C GLU A 119 15.06 15.74 -20.08
N THR A 120 16.26 15.28 -20.42
CA THR A 120 17.32 15.03 -19.44
C THR A 120 17.92 16.34 -18.94
N GLU A 121 17.63 16.72 -17.69
CA GLU A 121 18.35 17.80 -17.00
C GLU A 121 19.87 17.56 -17.05
N ALA A 122 20.60 18.51 -17.64
CA ALA A 122 22.05 18.44 -17.86
C ALA A 122 22.88 18.41 -16.56
N SER A 123 22.32 18.85 -15.44
CA SER A 123 22.97 18.85 -14.13
C SER A 123 22.05 18.26 -13.06
N ILE A 124 22.44 17.14 -12.47
CA ILE A 124 21.68 16.48 -11.39
C ILE A 124 22.10 17.08 -10.04
N ARG A 125 21.14 17.33 -9.15
CA ARG A 125 21.42 17.82 -7.78
C ARG A 125 22.24 16.80 -6.96
N GLU A 126 23.53 17.05 -6.78
CA GLU A 126 24.46 16.21 -6.00
C GLU A 126 24.09 16.10 -4.51
N LYS A 127 23.67 17.21 -3.89
CA LYS A 127 23.38 17.29 -2.45
C LYS A 127 21.95 16.84 -2.13
N PRO A 128 21.70 16.08 -1.05
CA PRO A 128 20.35 15.67 -0.65
C PRO A 128 19.33 16.82 -0.58
N TYR A 129 18.04 16.50 -0.75
CA TYR A 129 16.97 17.46 -0.48
C TYR A 129 16.92 17.86 1.01
N SER A 130 16.59 19.11 1.30
CA SER A 130 16.51 19.59 2.68
C SER A 130 15.32 18.97 3.42
N LEU A 131 15.59 18.39 4.59
CA LEU A 131 14.56 17.99 5.56
C LEU A 131 14.26 19.16 6.53
N PRO A 132 13.11 19.13 7.24
CA PRO A 132 12.89 20.02 8.38
C PRO A 132 13.92 19.83 9.49
N GLU A 133 14.10 20.84 10.33
CA GLU A 133 14.98 20.76 11.50
C GLU A 133 14.61 19.60 12.43
N GLY A 134 15.61 18.98 13.04
CA GLY A 134 15.44 17.82 13.91
C GLY A 134 15.33 16.47 13.19
N PHE A 135 15.41 16.44 11.86
CA PHE A 135 15.46 15.21 11.05
C PHE A 135 16.77 15.09 10.26
N SER A 136 17.09 13.87 9.85
CA SER A 136 18.22 13.54 8.96
C SER A 136 17.85 12.41 8.00
N TRP A 137 18.52 12.39 6.85
CA TRP A 137 18.51 11.25 5.96
C TRP A 137 19.34 10.11 6.55
N ASP A 138 18.90 8.90 6.26
CA ASP A 138 19.67 7.68 6.45
C ASP A 138 19.62 6.85 5.16
N THR A 139 20.52 5.87 5.05
CA THR A 139 20.60 4.92 3.95
C THR A 139 20.62 3.53 4.56
N LEU A 140 19.48 2.83 4.49
CA LEU A 140 19.27 1.63 5.30
C LEU A 140 19.97 0.41 4.67
N ASP A 141 21.10 0.01 5.26
CA ASP A 141 21.60 -1.35 5.08
C ASP A 141 20.71 -2.35 5.82
N ILE A 142 19.75 -2.92 5.09
CA ILE A 142 18.84 -3.96 5.58
C ILE A 142 19.47 -5.36 5.60
N SER A 143 20.75 -5.48 5.23
CA SER A 143 21.56 -6.66 5.54
C SER A 143 21.88 -6.72 7.05
N SER A 144 21.90 -5.57 7.72
CA SER A 144 22.08 -5.43 9.17
C SER A 144 20.78 -5.77 9.92
N PRO A 145 20.73 -6.85 10.74
CA PRO A 145 19.50 -7.29 11.40
C PRO A 145 18.84 -6.25 12.33
N PRO A 146 19.58 -5.39 13.06
CA PRO A 146 18.99 -4.28 13.81
C PRO A 146 18.23 -3.27 12.92
N VAL A 147 18.82 -2.87 11.79
CA VAL A 147 18.23 -1.87 10.86
C VAL A 147 16.99 -2.45 10.17
N LEU A 148 17.07 -3.71 9.74
CA LEU A 148 15.93 -4.44 9.21
C LEU A 148 14.78 -4.53 10.23
N LYS A 149 15.09 -4.78 11.51
CA LYS A 149 14.10 -4.82 12.59
C LYS A 149 13.44 -3.45 12.85
N GLU A 150 14.18 -2.35 12.72
CA GLU A 150 13.60 -1.00 12.75
C GLU A 150 12.65 -0.75 11.58
N LEU A 151 13.02 -1.18 10.37
CA LEU A 151 12.15 -1.07 9.20
C LEU A 151 10.87 -1.91 9.35
N CYS A 152 10.98 -3.15 9.85
CA CYS A 152 9.83 -3.99 10.20
C CYS A 152 8.89 -3.28 11.19
N SER A 153 9.41 -2.62 12.24
CA SER A 153 8.60 -1.82 13.19
C SER A 153 7.91 -0.65 12.49
N LEU A 154 8.64 0.16 11.69
CA LEU A 154 8.06 1.28 10.97
C LEU A 154 6.89 0.83 10.09
N LEU A 155 7.09 -0.18 9.25
CA LEU A 155 6.07 -0.64 8.31
C LEU A 155 4.87 -1.27 9.02
N ASN A 156 5.10 -2.19 9.97
CA ASN A 156 4.01 -2.90 10.67
C ASN A 156 3.15 -1.97 11.56
N GLU A 157 3.71 -0.85 12.03
CA GLU A 157 2.97 0.17 12.77
C GLU A 157 2.26 1.19 11.85
N ASN A 158 2.85 1.56 10.71
CA ASN A 158 2.51 2.79 9.98
C ASN A 158 2.16 2.64 8.48
N TYR A 159 2.27 1.45 7.88
CA TYR A 159 2.06 1.28 6.43
C TYR A 159 0.59 1.28 6.01
N THR A 160 -0.32 0.65 6.77
CA THR A 160 -1.77 0.73 6.46
C THR A 160 -2.29 2.15 6.64
N GLU A 161 -3.10 2.64 5.69
CA GLU A 161 -3.81 3.91 5.84
C GLU A 161 -4.72 3.86 7.06
N ASP A 162 -5.55 2.82 7.13
CA ASP A 162 -6.69 2.73 8.02
C ASP A 162 -6.28 2.65 9.51
N ASP A 163 -7.00 3.41 10.33
CA ASP A 163 -6.99 3.32 11.80
C ASP A 163 -8.10 2.36 12.30
N ASP A 164 -8.81 1.68 11.39
CA ASP A 164 -9.71 0.57 11.69
C ASP A 164 -8.89 -0.56 12.37
N ASN A 165 -9.06 -0.69 13.69
CA ASN A 165 -8.18 -1.52 14.54
C ASN A 165 -8.57 -3.01 14.51
N THR A 166 -8.67 -3.58 13.31
CA THR A 166 -9.08 -4.97 13.02
C THR A 166 -7.93 -5.81 12.45
N ILE A 167 -7.36 -5.42 11.31
CA ILE A 167 -6.24 -6.10 10.66
C ILE A 167 -5.21 -5.10 10.12
N ARG A 168 -3.92 -5.44 10.16
CA ARG A 168 -2.83 -4.67 9.54
C ARG A 168 -1.79 -5.59 8.92
N PHE A 169 -1.06 -5.13 7.89
CA PHE A 169 0.08 -5.87 7.34
C PHE A 169 1.10 -6.22 8.43
N HIS A 170 1.71 -7.39 8.29
CA HIS A 170 2.80 -7.86 9.13
C HIS A 170 3.92 -8.44 8.26
N PHE A 171 4.82 -7.54 7.85
CA PHE A 171 6.06 -7.86 7.16
C PHE A 171 7.05 -8.49 8.15
N SER A 172 7.70 -9.57 7.71
CA SER A 172 8.81 -10.22 8.40
C SER A 172 10.16 -9.71 7.85
N ALA A 173 11.25 -10.08 8.51
CA ALA A 173 12.60 -9.73 8.06
C ALA A 173 12.90 -10.34 6.66
N GLU A 174 12.55 -11.60 6.50
CA GLU A 174 12.80 -12.43 5.33
C GLU A 174 12.00 -11.95 4.10
N TYR A 175 10.74 -11.55 4.31
CA TYR A 175 9.90 -10.95 3.26
C TYR A 175 10.46 -9.62 2.77
N LEU A 176 10.90 -8.73 3.68
CA LEU A 176 11.47 -7.45 3.29
C LEU A 176 12.82 -7.61 2.57
N GLN A 177 13.70 -8.52 3.03
CA GLN A 177 14.94 -8.82 2.31
C GLN A 177 14.66 -9.37 0.90
N TRP A 178 13.69 -10.28 0.75
CA TRP A 178 13.26 -10.76 -0.56
C TRP A 178 12.68 -9.64 -1.44
N ALA A 179 11.85 -8.75 -0.90
CA ALA A 179 11.21 -7.68 -1.67
C ALA A 179 12.11 -6.46 -1.96
N LEU A 180 13.25 -6.32 -1.27
CA LEU A 180 14.16 -5.15 -1.34
C LEU A 180 15.60 -5.47 -1.75
N GLN A 181 16.06 -6.73 -1.69
CA GLN A 181 17.41 -7.14 -2.10
C GLN A 181 17.39 -8.16 -3.26
N PRO A 182 16.75 -7.86 -4.42
CA PRO A 182 16.90 -8.65 -5.64
C PRO A 182 18.31 -8.48 -6.27
N PRO A 183 18.64 -9.21 -7.35
CA PRO A 183 19.87 -9.00 -8.09
C PRO A 183 20.10 -7.51 -8.42
N ASN A 184 21.35 -7.07 -8.31
CA ASN A 184 21.79 -5.69 -8.57
C ASN A 184 21.12 -4.59 -7.70
N TRP A 185 20.51 -4.93 -6.56
CA TRP A 185 19.98 -3.95 -5.62
C TRP A 185 21.04 -2.94 -5.15
N GLN A 186 20.61 -1.72 -4.81
CA GLN A 186 21.49 -0.63 -4.43
C GLN A 186 21.10 -0.04 -3.08
N ALA A 187 21.98 -0.13 -2.09
CA ALA A 187 21.72 0.38 -0.74
C ALA A 187 21.36 1.87 -0.73
N GLN A 188 21.95 2.70 -1.60
CA GLN A 188 21.61 4.11 -1.77
C GLN A 188 20.13 4.36 -2.06
N TRP A 189 19.38 3.42 -2.64
CA TRP A 189 17.95 3.57 -2.91
C TRP A 189 17.05 3.24 -1.71
N HIS A 190 17.59 2.70 -0.61
CA HIS A 190 16.86 2.47 0.65
C HIS A 190 16.85 3.74 1.52
N CYS A 191 16.02 4.71 1.14
CA CYS A 191 15.99 6.05 1.72
C CYS A 191 15.23 6.08 3.06
N GLY A 192 15.95 6.15 4.17
CA GLY A 192 15.39 6.33 5.51
C GLY A 192 15.34 7.81 5.94
N VAL A 193 14.40 8.16 6.82
CA VAL A 193 14.38 9.44 7.56
C VAL A 193 14.36 9.14 9.06
N ARG A 194 15.33 9.68 9.79
CA ARG A 194 15.45 9.56 11.25
C ARG A 194 15.23 10.88 11.98
N VAL A 195 14.83 10.79 13.24
CA VAL A 195 14.81 11.91 14.19
C VAL A 195 16.18 12.07 14.82
N ASN A 196 16.74 13.28 14.82
CA ASN A 196 18.14 13.52 15.19
C ASN A 196 18.46 13.22 16.66
N THR A 197 17.50 13.46 17.56
CA THR A 197 17.67 13.39 19.03
C THR A 197 17.62 11.96 19.59
N ASN A 198 16.80 11.07 19.02
CA ASN A 198 16.60 9.70 19.51
C ASN A 198 16.85 8.62 18.44
N LYS A 199 17.31 9.03 17.25
CA LYS A 199 17.58 8.20 16.06
C LYS A 199 16.40 7.36 15.54
N LYS A 200 15.16 7.51 16.05
CA LYS A 200 14.01 6.71 15.60
C LYS A 200 13.78 6.92 14.09
N LEU A 201 13.69 5.81 13.36
CA LEU A 201 13.22 5.77 11.97
C LEU A 201 11.72 6.15 11.89
N VAL A 202 11.40 7.14 11.05
CA VAL A 202 10.05 7.74 10.95
C VAL A 202 9.54 7.94 9.53
N GLY A 203 10.38 7.72 8.52
CA GLY A 203 9.98 7.67 7.12
C GLY A 203 10.88 6.72 6.35
N PHE A 204 10.32 6.08 5.31
CA PHE A 204 11.04 5.19 4.41
C PHE A 204 10.45 5.26 3.00
N ILE A 205 11.30 5.07 2.00
CA ILE A 205 10.93 4.74 0.61
C ILE A 205 12.10 3.97 -0.01
N ALA A 206 11.81 2.96 -0.83
CA ALA A 206 12.82 2.18 -1.53
C ALA A 206 12.66 2.23 -3.04
N ALA A 207 13.75 1.95 -3.76
CA ALA A 207 13.66 1.45 -5.12
C ALA A 207 14.59 0.24 -5.32
N ILE A 208 14.23 -0.63 -6.25
CA ILE A 208 15.03 -1.77 -6.74
C ILE A 208 15.17 -1.67 -8.27
N PRO A 209 16.21 -2.25 -8.90
CA PRO A 209 16.30 -2.25 -10.37
C PRO A 209 15.22 -3.13 -11.00
N ALA A 210 14.81 -2.82 -12.23
CA ALA A 210 14.14 -3.76 -13.11
C ALA A 210 14.22 -3.33 -14.58
N ASP A 211 14.55 -4.27 -15.45
CA ASP A 211 14.38 -4.10 -16.89
C ASP A 211 12.91 -4.41 -17.25
N LEU A 212 12.25 -3.49 -17.97
CA LEU A 212 10.87 -3.66 -18.42
C LEU A 212 10.80 -3.66 -19.94
N SER A 213 10.19 -4.71 -20.50
CA SER A 213 9.84 -4.78 -21.91
C SER A 213 8.54 -4.01 -22.20
N ILE A 214 8.54 -2.71 -21.87
CA ILE A 214 7.61 -1.70 -22.38
C ILE A 214 8.45 -0.66 -23.13
N TYR A 215 8.77 -0.95 -24.39
CA TYR A 215 9.80 -0.22 -25.16
C TYR A 215 11.22 -0.34 -24.58
N GLU A 216 11.54 -1.53 -24.03
CA GLU A 216 12.89 -1.92 -23.57
C GLU A 216 13.54 -0.93 -22.58
N LEU A 217 12.74 -0.46 -21.62
CA LEU A 217 13.16 0.51 -20.62
C LEU A 217 13.81 -0.14 -19.42
N GLN A 218 15.04 0.29 -19.11
CA GLN A 218 15.63 0.11 -17.79
C GLN A 218 14.98 1.10 -16.82
N VAL A 219 14.37 0.60 -15.75
CA VAL A 219 13.70 1.44 -14.73
C VAL A 219 14.10 1.02 -13.32
N VAL A 220 13.60 1.75 -12.33
CA VAL A 220 13.53 1.23 -10.96
C VAL A 220 12.08 0.97 -10.54
N GLN A 221 11.83 -0.06 -9.73
CA GLN A 221 10.52 -0.27 -9.09
C GLN A 221 10.50 0.41 -7.73
N VAL A 222 9.61 1.38 -7.50
CA VAL A 222 9.48 2.06 -6.20
C VAL A 222 8.61 1.22 -5.27
N ARG A 223 9.09 0.98 -4.04
CA ARG A 223 8.41 0.12 -3.03
C ARG A 223 8.39 0.74 -1.63
N PHE A 224 7.47 0.24 -0.79
CA PHE A 224 7.35 0.50 0.65
C PHE A 224 7.44 1.98 1.11
N LEU A 225 6.85 2.90 0.35
CA LEU A 225 6.68 4.30 0.77
C LEU A 225 5.87 4.37 2.07
N CYS A 226 6.52 4.77 3.16
CA CYS A 226 5.92 4.82 4.50
C CYS A 226 6.29 6.11 5.24
N VAL A 227 5.31 6.71 5.90
CA VAL A 227 5.49 7.85 6.82
C VAL A 227 4.78 7.53 8.14
N HIS A 228 5.53 7.63 9.23
CA HIS A 228 5.05 7.38 10.60
C HIS A 228 3.78 8.20 10.90
N ARG A 229 2.73 7.60 11.46
CA ARG A 229 1.35 8.19 11.53
C ARG A 229 1.36 9.65 12.03
N LYS A 230 2.12 9.95 13.10
CA LYS A 230 2.29 11.29 13.69
C LYS A 230 2.92 12.38 12.78
N LEU A 231 3.45 12.01 11.62
CA LEU A 231 4.08 12.90 10.63
C LEU A 231 3.36 12.91 9.27
N ARG A 232 2.26 12.15 9.12
CA ARG A 232 1.36 12.25 7.96
C ARG A 232 0.82 13.69 7.81
N LEU A 233 0.40 14.05 6.61
CA LEU A 233 -0.03 15.41 6.19
C LEU A 233 1.06 16.52 6.27
N LYS A 234 2.20 16.31 6.93
CA LYS A 234 3.31 17.29 7.03
C LYS A 234 4.23 17.34 5.80
N ARG A 235 3.69 17.04 4.60
CA ARG A 235 4.41 17.02 3.29
C ARG A 235 5.69 16.17 3.21
N MET A 236 5.91 15.23 4.13
CA MET A 236 7.11 14.36 4.12
C MET A 236 7.19 13.46 2.87
N THR A 237 6.06 12.94 2.39
CA THR A 237 6.00 12.08 1.18
C THR A 237 6.58 12.74 -0.08
N PRO A 238 6.19 13.97 -0.48
CA PRO A 238 6.88 14.74 -1.53
C PRO A 238 8.41 14.83 -1.41
N VAL A 239 8.94 14.88 -0.19
CA VAL A 239 10.40 15.01 0.05
C VAL A 239 11.09 13.65 -0.07
N LEU A 240 10.47 12.58 0.44
CA LEU A 240 10.90 11.18 0.24
C LEU A 240 10.99 10.83 -1.26
N ILE A 241 9.93 11.14 -2.03
CA ILE A 241 9.90 10.86 -3.47
C ILE A 241 11.00 11.63 -4.19
N ARG A 242 11.14 12.94 -3.94
CA ARG A 242 12.17 13.78 -4.60
C ARG A 242 13.60 13.35 -4.26
N GLU A 243 13.89 12.92 -3.04
CA GLU A 243 15.21 12.39 -2.69
C GLU A 243 15.47 11.04 -3.35
N LEU A 244 14.49 10.14 -3.42
CA LEU A 244 14.66 8.87 -4.13
C LEU A 244 14.89 9.11 -5.64
N THR A 245 14.07 9.93 -6.29
CA THR A 245 14.27 10.33 -7.69
C THR A 245 15.68 10.91 -7.92
N ARG A 246 16.19 11.71 -6.99
CA ARG A 246 17.55 12.28 -7.06
C ARG A 246 18.64 11.20 -6.97
N ARG A 247 18.51 10.23 -6.05
CA ARG A 247 19.47 9.12 -5.90
C ARG A 247 19.41 8.11 -7.05
N VAL A 248 18.25 7.94 -7.68
CA VAL A 248 18.07 7.12 -8.89
C VAL A 248 18.68 7.84 -10.10
N ASN A 249 18.37 9.13 -10.29
CA ASN A 249 18.96 9.99 -11.34
C ASN A 249 20.50 9.97 -11.30
N LEU A 250 21.12 10.07 -10.11
CA LEU A 250 22.57 10.02 -9.92
C LEU A 250 23.21 8.67 -10.34
N GLN A 251 22.43 7.66 -10.70
CA GLN A 251 22.88 6.37 -11.22
C GLN A 251 22.48 6.18 -12.70
N GLY A 252 22.17 7.28 -13.40
CA GLY A 252 21.83 7.31 -14.83
C GLY A 252 20.35 7.04 -15.14
N LEU A 253 19.69 6.19 -14.35
CA LEU A 253 18.28 5.84 -14.53
C LEU A 253 17.35 7.04 -14.29
N ARG A 254 16.41 7.29 -15.21
CA ARG A 254 15.46 8.42 -15.14
C ARG A 254 13.99 8.01 -15.02
N GLN A 255 13.68 6.74 -15.27
CA GLN A 255 12.33 6.18 -15.27
C GLN A 255 12.11 5.30 -14.03
N ALA A 256 10.86 5.25 -13.57
CA ALA A 256 10.46 4.33 -12.50
C ALA A 256 9.06 3.76 -12.75
N VAL A 257 8.81 2.54 -12.28
CA VAL A 257 7.48 1.93 -12.21
C VAL A 257 7.01 1.86 -10.76
N TYR A 258 5.72 2.07 -10.52
CA TYR A 258 5.12 1.89 -9.19
C TYR A 258 3.65 1.50 -9.30
N ALA A 259 3.11 0.95 -8.21
CA ALA A 259 1.69 0.69 -8.09
C ALA A 259 1.15 1.20 -6.74
N ALA A 260 -0.12 1.62 -6.72
CA ALA A 260 -0.78 2.11 -5.51
C ALA A 260 -2.28 1.76 -5.50
N GLY A 261 -2.85 1.59 -4.30
CA GLY A 261 -4.31 1.45 -4.09
C GLY A 261 -5.09 2.77 -4.07
N VAL A 262 -4.43 3.86 -4.46
CA VAL A 262 -5.00 5.21 -4.61
C VAL A 262 -4.72 5.72 -6.02
N VAL A 263 -5.57 6.61 -6.52
CA VAL A 263 -5.47 7.21 -7.85
C VAL A 263 -4.69 8.52 -7.77
N VAL A 264 -3.66 8.64 -8.61
CA VAL A 264 -2.87 9.87 -8.86
C VAL A 264 -2.74 10.10 -10.37
N PRO A 265 -2.34 11.29 -10.85
CA PRO A 265 -2.05 11.51 -12.26
C PRO A 265 -0.83 10.69 -12.72
N THR A 266 -0.94 9.79 -13.70
CA THR A 266 -2.15 9.21 -14.32
C THR A 266 -1.95 7.70 -14.45
N PRO A 267 -2.95 6.84 -14.14
CA PRO A 267 -2.77 5.38 -14.20
C PRO A 267 -2.53 4.90 -15.63
N LEU A 268 -1.44 4.15 -15.84
CA LEU A 268 -1.14 3.42 -17.07
C LEU A 268 -2.12 2.26 -17.27
N SER A 269 -2.45 1.57 -16.16
CA SER A 269 -3.48 0.54 -16.08
C SER A 269 -4.14 0.57 -14.69
N SER A 270 -5.38 0.11 -14.60
CA SER A 270 -6.18 0.08 -13.36
C SER A 270 -6.81 -1.29 -13.19
N CYS A 271 -6.26 -2.06 -12.25
CA CYS A 271 -6.59 -3.45 -11.97
C CYS A 271 -7.44 -3.56 -10.69
N ARG A 272 -8.17 -4.66 -10.52
CA ARG A 272 -8.88 -5.01 -9.29
C ARG A 272 -8.24 -6.21 -8.63
N GLN A 273 -8.14 -6.19 -7.30
CA GLN A 273 -7.84 -7.38 -6.54
C GLN A 273 -9.08 -8.27 -6.45
N TRP A 274 -8.86 -9.58 -6.54
CA TRP A 274 -9.82 -10.64 -6.29
C TRP A 274 -9.34 -11.47 -5.11
N HIS A 275 -10.26 -12.16 -4.43
CA HIS A 275 -9.95 -13.00 -3.27
C HIS A 275 -10.72 -14.33 -3.32
N ARG A 276 -10.06 -15.40 -2.88
CA ARG A 276 -10.57 -16.76 -2.77
C ARG A 276 -10.42 -17.23 -1.33
N PRO A 277 -11.50 -17.28 -0.54
CA PRO A 277 -11.44 -17.76 0.83
C PRO A 277 -11.06 -19.25 0.87
N LEU A 278 -10.09 -19.59 1.73
CA LEU A 278 -9.74 -20.96 2.10
C LEU A 278 -10.31 -21.32 3.49
N ASN A 279 -10.19 -20.39 4.44
CA ASN A 279 -10.63 -20.52 5.84
C ASN A 279 -11.82 -19.60 6.12
N VAL A 280 -12.97 -19.90 5.49
CA VAL A 280 -14.19 -19.06 5.52
C VAL A 280 -14.59 -18.64 6.93
N ARG A 281 -14.58 -19.58 7.90
CA ARG A 281 -14.98 -19.31 9.30
C ARG A 281 -14.12 -18.19 9.91
N LYS A 282 -12.79 -18.35 9.91
CA LYS A 282 -11.87 -17.37 10.50
C LYS A 282 -11.95 -16.02 9.81
N LEU A 283 -12.07 -16.00 8.47
CA LEU A 283 -12.20 -14.74 7.72
C LEU A 283 -13.49 -13.99 8.06
N MET A 284 -14.60 -14.69 8.33
CA MET A 284 -15.82 -14.08 8.84
C MET A 284 -15.65 -13.58 10.28
N GLU A 285 -15.05 -14.38 11.17
CA GLU A 285 -14.81 -14.01 12.57
C GLU A 285 -13.95 -12.74 12.72
N VAL A 286 -12.94 -12.55 11.88
CA VAL A 286 -12.11 -11.32 11.87
C VAL A 286 -12.66 -10.19 10.98
N ASN A 287 -13.84 -10.36 10.37
CA ASN A 287 -14.48 -9.39 9.47
C ASN A 287 -13.58 -8.99 8.27
N TYR A 288 -13.03 -9.98 7.55
CA TYR A 288 -12.12 -9.73 6.43
C TYR A 288 -12.81 -8.93 5.28
N PRO A 289 -12.20 -7.82 4.80
CA PRO A 289 -12.82 -6.94 3.81
C PRO A 289 -13.24 -7.62 2.51
N GLY A 290 -14.45 -7.33 2.04
CA GLY A 290 -14.98 -7.78 0.76
C GLY A 290 -15.69 -9.13 0.75
N LEU A 291 -15.73 -9.86 1.88
CA LEU A 291 -16.60 -11.04 2.00
C LEU A 291 -18.07 -10.65 1.89
N LYS A 292 -18.83 -11.40 1.08
CA LYS A 292 -20.28 -11.22 0.91
C LYS A 292 -21.04 -12.00 1.99
N GLU A 293 -21.80 -11.29 2.83
CA GLU A 293 -22.62 -11.89 3.90
C GLU A 293 -23.87 -12.64 3.37
N ASN A 294 -24.16 -12.55 2.07
CA ASN A 294 -25.37 -13.03 1.40
C ASN A 294 -25.63 -14.55 1.47
N MET A 295 -24.74 -15.34 2.08
CA MET A 295 -24.89 -16.80 2.25
C MET A 295 -24.49 -17.24 3.65
N ASN A 296 -25.28 -18.16 4.24
CA ASN A 296 -24.93 -18.75 5.53
C ASN A 296 -23.63 -19.59 5.44
N LEU A 297 -22.91 -19.67 6.56
CA LEU A 297 -21.57 -20.29 6.63
C LEU A 297 -21.52 -21.71 6.03
N GLN A 298 -22.55 -22.53 6.24
CA GLN A 298 -22.60 -23.90 5.72
C GLN A 298 -22.69 -23.94 4.19
N ARG A 299 -23.52 -23.08 3.57
CA ARG A 299 -23.62 -22.95 2.12
C ARG A 299 -22.29 -22.45 1.53
N THR A 300 -21.68 -21.43 2.14
CA THR A 300 -20.39 -20.87 1.71
C THR A 300 -19.26 -21.90 1.81
N LEU A 301 -19.19 -22.67 2.90
CA LEU A 301 -18.23 -23.78 3.05
C LEU A 301 -18.43 -24.90 2.02
N LYS A 302 -19.68 -25.23 1.66
CA LYS A 302 -19.97 -26.23 0.61
C LYS A 302 -19.57 -25.72 -0.78
N PHE A 303 -19.88 -24.45 -1.10
CA PHE A 303 -19.57 -23.83 -2.39
C PHE A 303 -18.04 -23.69 -2.62
N LEU A 304 -17.33 -23.18 -1.62
CA LEU A 304 -15.89 -22.90 -1.67
C LEU A 304 -15.00 -24.12 -1.37
N ARG A 305 -15.58 -25.31 -1.16
CA ARG A 305 -14.86 -26.55 -0.94
C ARG A 305 -13.87 -26.82 -2.09
N LEU A 306 -12.70 -27.34 -1.71
CA LEU A 306 -11.62 -27.79 -2.59
C LEU A 306 -11.42 -29.32 -2.42
N PRO A 307 -10.72 -29.99 -3.34
CA PRO A 307 -10.17 -31.33 -3.14
C PRO A 307 -9.28 -31.47 -1.88
N GLN A 308 -8.88 -32.71 -1.57
CA GLN A 308 -7.93 -33.01 -0.48
C GLN A 308 -6.49 -33.14 -0.99
N THR A 309 -6.32 -33.52 -2.26
CA THR A 309 -5.04 -33.65 -2.97
C THR A 309 -5.15 -32.89 -4.29
N THR A 310 -4.00 -32.58 -4.89
CA THR A 310 -3.93 -32.14 -6.28
C THR A 310 -4.43 -33.24 -7.24
N LYS A 311 -4.82 -32.86 -8.45
CA LYS A 311 -5.21 -33.71 -9.57
C LYS A 311 -4.09 -33.89 -10.60
N ILE A 312 -3.29 -32.85 -10.82
CA ILE A 312 -2.34 -32.77 -11.92
C ILE A 312 -1.12 -33.66 -11.61
N PRO A 313 -0.77 -34.64 -12.48
CA PRO A 313 0.44 -35.44 -12.33
C PRO A 313 1.70 -34.59 -12.51
N GLY A 314 2.84 -35.05 -11.98
CA GLY A 314 4.12 -34.32 -12.09
C GLY A 314 4.22 -33.01 -11.29
N MET A 315 3.13 -32.51 -10.68
CA MET A 315 3.14 -31.26 -9.92
C MET A 315 4.00 -31.37 -8.65
N ARG A 316 5.12 -30.66 -8.61
CA ARG A 316 6.10 -30.68 -7.50
C ARG A 316 6.61 -29.27 -7.17
N PRO A 317 7.21 -29.04 -5.98
CA PRO A 317 7.90 -27.79 -5.69
C PRO A 317 9.01 -27.49 -6.72
N MET A 318 9.18 -26.21 -7.05
CA MET A 318 10.28 -25.73 -7.88
C MET A 318 11.62 -25.87 -7.13
N THR A 319 12.67 -26.30 -7.84
CA THR A 319 14.04 -26.36 -7.33
C THR A 319 14.92 -25.27 -7.96
N HIS A 320 16.17 -25.13 -7.49
CA HIS A 320 17.14 -24.25 -8.14
C HIS A 320 17.47 -24.70 -9.58
N GLU A 321 17.47 -26.01 -9.83
CA GLU A 321 17.82 -26.64 -11.11
C GLU A 321 16.75 -26.39 -12.19
N ASP A 322 15.49 -26.22 -11.79
CA ASP A 322 14.39 -25.87 -12.71
C ASP A 322 14.48 -24.45 -13.28
N SER A 323 15.29 -23.57 -12.67
CA SER A 323 15.32 -22.13 -12.98
C SER A 323 15.52 -21.80 -14.48
N PRO A 324 16.40 -22.47 -15.26
CA PRO A 324 16.54 -22.19 -16.70
C PRO A 324 15.30 -22.60 -17.51
N ARG A 325 14.66 -23.72 -17.17
CA ARG A 325 13.43 -24.19 -17.83
C ARG A 325 12.25 -23.24 -17.51
N VAL A 326 12.10 -22.88 -16.24
CA VAL A 326 11.12 -21.89 -15.76
C VAL A 326 11.34 -20.52 -16.40
N LEU A 327 12.59 -20.08 -16.57
CA LEU A 327 12.91 -18.82 -17.26
C LEU A 327 12.41 -18.82 -18.71
N SER A 328 12.69 -19.88 -19.47
CA SER A 328 12.24 -20.03 -20.87
C SER A 328 10.71 -20.00 -20.97
N LEU A 329 10.02 -20.77 -20.13
CA LEU A 329 8.56 -20.83 -20.07
C LEU A 329 7.93 -19.47 -19.72
N LEU A 330 8.49 -18.76 -18.75
CA LEU A 330 8.02 -17.42 -18.36
C LEU A 330 8.30 -16.37 -19.43
N GLN A 331 9.49 -16.37 -20.05
CA GLN A 331 9.79 -15.45 -21.16
C GLN A 331 8.82 -15.67 -22.32
N LYS A 332 8.55 -16.93 -22.70
CA LYS A 332 7.57 -17.30 -23.74
C LYS A 332 6.16 -16.83 -23.40
N SER A 333 5.71 -16.96 -22.15
CA SER A 333 4.38 -16.53 -21.68
C SER A 333 4.25 -15.00 -21.61
N LEU A 334 5.18 -14.33 -20.90
CA LEU A 334 5.20 -12.88 -20.71
C LEU A 334 5.36 -12.14 -22.05
N SER A 335 6.04 -12.75 -23.02
CA SER A 335 5.50 -13.01 -24.37
C SER A 335 4.40 -12.08 -24.91
N ARG A 336 3.20 -12.21 -24.33
CA ARG A 336 1.94 -11.65 -24.82
C ARG A 336 1.49 -10.33 -24.16
N PHE A 337 2.24 -9.81 -23.19
CA PHE A 337 1.88 -8.63 -22.39
C PHE A 337 2.76 -7.40 -22.73
N HIS A 338 2.18 -6.20 -22.61
CA HIS A 338 2.84 -4.93 -22.99
C HIS A 338 3.65 -4.30 -21.85
N LEU A 339 3.26 -4.52 -20.59
CA LEU A 339 4.01 -4.11 -19.40
C LEU A 339 4.47 -5.37 -18.64
N ARG A 340 5.72 -5.79 -18.87
CA ARG A 340 6.30 -7.01 -18.30
C ARG A 340 7.77 -6.79 -17.89
N PRO A 341 8.29 -7.53 -16.90
CA PRO A 341 9.73 -7.57 -16.66
C PRO A 341 10.45 -8.33 -17.78
N VAL A 342 11.71 -7.96 -18.04
CA VAL A 342 12.70 -8.85 -18.67
C VAL A 342 13.43 -9.54 -17.53
N LEU A 343 13.19 -10.83 -17.35
CA LEU A 343 13.79 -11.61 -16.26
C LEU A 343 15.13 -12.20 -16.70
N SER A 344 16.15 -12.12 -15.84
CA SER A 344 17.36 -12.94 -15.93
C SER A 344 17.20 -14.27 -15.17
N LEU A 345 18.20 -15.16 -15.30
CA LEU A 345 18.25 -16.38 -14.49
C LEU A 345 18.36 -16.06 -12.98
N GLN A 346 19.07 -15.00 -12.61
CA GLN A 346 19.19 -14.57 -11.21
C GLN A 346 17.86 -14.03 -10.68
N ASP A 347 17.06 -13.37 -11.52
CA ASP A 347 15.71 -12.92 -11.14
C ASP A 347 14.77 -14.09 -10.90
N VAL A 348 14.78 -15.11 -11.77
CA VAL A 348 13.97 -16.32 -11.54
C VAL A 348 14.42 -17.04 -10.26
N GLN A 349 15.73 -17.18 -10.04
CA GLN A 349 16.26 -17.74 -8.80
C GLN A 349 15.87 -16.93 -7.55
N HIS A 350 15.87 -15.60 -7.64
CA HIS A 350 15.52 -14.75 -6.49
C HIS A 350 14.02 -14.70 -6.22
N TRP A 351 13.21 -14.47 -7.26
CA TRP A 351 11.78 -14.22 -7.13
C TRP A 351 10.92 -15.49 -7.05
N LEU A 352 11.41 -16.65 -7.50
CA LEU A 352 10.58 -17.86 -7.64
C LEU A 352 11.10 -19.11 -6.92
N VAL A 353 12.40 -19.29 -6.65
CA VAL A 353 12.82 -20.46 -5.84
C VAL A 353 12.17 -20.38 -4.46
N PRO A 354 11.49 -21.44 -3.98
CA PRO A 354 10.69 -21.37 -2.75
C PRO A 354 11.50 -20.97 -1.52
N ARG A 355 10.92 -20.11 -0.67
CA ARG A 355 11.49 -19.66 0.61
C ARG A 355 10.41 -19.72 1.68
N GLU A 356 10.66 -20.43 2.80
CA GLU A 356 9.61 -20.65 3.81
C GLU A 356 8.99 -19.33 4.27
N SER A 357 7.66 -19.29 4.32
CA SER A 357 6.87 -18.13 4.75
C SER A 357 6.96 -16.88 3.85
N VAL A 358 7.65 -16.93 2.70
CA VAL A 358 7.81 -15.79 1.77
C VAL A 358 7.26 -16.09 0.37
N ILE A 359 7.71 -17.15 -0.30
CA ILE A 359 7.32 -17.49 -1.68
C ILE A 359 7.21 -19.01 -1.82
N ASP A 360 6.11 -19.47 -2.41
CA ASP A 360 5.94 -20.85 -2.88
C ASP A 360 5.85 -20.84 -4.41
N SER A 361 6.53 -21.79 -5.06
CA SER A 361 6.44 -22.03 -6.50
C SER A 361 6.41 -23.53 -6.76
N TYR A 362 5.56 -23.93 -7.69
CA TYR A 362 5.37 -25.31 -8.12
C TYR A 362 5.51 -25.37 -9.63
N VAL A 363 6.11 -26.47 -10.10
CA VAL A 363 6.32 -26.79 -11.51
C VAL A 363 5.65 -28.12 -11.81
N ILE A 364 5.22 -28.28 -13.06
CA ILE A 364 4.74 -29.56 -13.59
C ILE A 364 5.74 -30.05 -14.63
N GLU A 365 6.08 -31.32 -14.51
CA GLU A 365 7.04 -32.03 -15.33
C GLU A 365 6.29 -33.17 -16.02
N GLY A 366 6.33 -33.22 -17.35
CA GLY A 366 5.61 -34.19 -18.17
C GLY A 366 6.23 -35.59 -18.11
N ASP A 367 5.53 -36.56 -18.69
CA ASP A 367 6.01 -37.95 -18.80
C ASP A 367 7.30 -38.09 -19.65
N ASP A 368 7.62 -37.07 -20.45
CA ASP A 368 8.85 -36.91 -21.23
C ASP A 368 9.99 -36.22 -20.45
N GLY A 369 9.72 -35.71 -19.25
CA GLY A 369 10.65 -34.94 -18.43
C GLY A 369 10.73 -33.45 -18.78
N GLU A 370 9.89 -32.93 -19.68
CA GLU A 370 9.87 -31.49 -19.98
C GLU A 370 9.00 -30.70 -19.00
N LEU A 371 9.40 -29.45 -18.73
CA LEU A 371 8.72 -28.59 -17.76
C LEU A 371 7.61 -27.81 -18.45
N THR A 372 6.37 -28.28 -18.34
CA THR A 372 5.21 -27.77 -19.11
C THR A 372 4.63 -26.49 -18.50
N ASP A 373 4.51 -26.43 -17.18
CA ASP A 373 3.72 -25.42 -16.49
C ASP A 373 4.39 -24.99 -15.16
N VAL A 374 4.19 -23.74 -14.76
CA VAL A 374 4.67 -23.17 -13.49
C VAL A 374 3.61 -22.25 -12.87
N VAL A 375 3.44 -22.35 -11.55
CA VAL A 375 2.56 -21.48 -10.75
C VAL A 375 3.25 -21.08 -9.44
N SER A 376 3.19 -19.79 -9.09
CA SER A 376 3.76 -19.29 -7.85
C SER A 376 2.83 -18.33 -7.10
N PHE A 377 3.03 -18.23 -5.79
CA PHE A 377 2.33 -17.28 -4.93
C PHE A 377 3.19 -16.85 -3.74
N TYR A 378 3.25 -15.53 -3.50
CA TYR A 378 3.98 -14.97 -2.36
C TYR A 378 3.06 -14.81 -1.14
N ARG A 379 3.59 -15.05 0.06
CA ARG A 379 2.80 -15.01 1.29
C ARG A 379 2.83 -13.62 1.90
N VAL A 380 1.66 -13.13 2.32
CA VAL A 380 1.50 -11.88 3.07
C VAL A 380 0.83 -12.21 4.40
N SER A 381 1.51 -11.90 5.49
CA SER A 381 0.94 -12.03 6.84
C SER A 381 0.27 -10.74 7.27
N PHE A 382 -0.79 -10.87 8.05
CA PHE A 382 -1.50 -9.78 8.69
C PHE A 382 -1.57 -10.02 10.19
N LYS A 383 -1.34 -8.99 10.99
CA LYS A 383 -1.63 -9.00 12.42
C LYS A 383 -3.10 -8.66 12.63
N VAL A 384 -3.82 -9.56 13.29
CA VAL A 384 -5.19 -9.31 13.75
C VAL A 384 -5.11 -8.59 15.10
N LEU A 385 -5.91 -7.54 15.26
CA LEU A 385 -5.91 -6.67 16.44
C LEU A 385 -7.23 -6.85 17.21
N ASN A 386 -7.15 -6.83 18.54
CA ASN A 386 -8.30 -6.82 19.45
C ASN A 386 -9.28 -8.01 19.32
N HIS A 387 -8.88 -9.11 18.69
CA HIS A 387 -9.69 -10.34 18.57
C HIS A 387 -9.22 -11.41 19.56
N PRO A 388 -10.11 -12.05 20.34
CA PRO A 388 -9.72 -12.95 21.43
C PRO A 388 -9.06 -14.27 20.97
N PHE A 389 -9.44 -14.79 19.80
CA PHE A 389 -9.00 -16.11 19.31
C PHE A 389 -8.00 -16.08 18.14
N HIS A 390 -7.82 -14.92 17.49
CA HIS A 390 -7.03 -14.80 16.27
C HIS A 390 -6.03 -13.66 16.41
N SER A 391 -4.74 -13.98 16.35
CA SER A 391 -3.63 -13.01 16.39
C SER A 391 -3.05 -12.71 15.00
N THR A 392 -3.24 -13.62 14.05
CA THR A 392 -2.66 -13.57 12.70
C THR A 392 -3.62 -14.10 11.64
N LEU A 393 -3.59 -13.49 10.47
CA LEU A 393 -4.25 -13.95 9.24
C LEU A 393 -3.17 -14.09 8.16
N ARG A 394 -3.25 -15.14 7.34
CA ARG A 394 -2.26 -15.42 6.29
C ARG A 394 -2.92 -15.41 4.92
N ALA A 395 -2.45 -14.54 4.03
CA ALA A 395 -2.83 -14.54 2.63
C ALA A 395 -1.69 -15.10 1.77
N ALA A 396 -2.03 -15.69 0.64
CA ALA A 396 -1.13 -15.81 -0.50
C ALA A 396 -1.60 -14.90 -1.62
N HIS A 397 -0.67 -14.26 -2.32
CA HIS A 397 -0.91 -13.43 -3.49
C HIS A 397 -0.35 -14.18 -4.70
N LEU A 398 -1.25 -14.55 -5.62
CA LEU A 398 -0.93 -15.23 -6.86
C LEU A 398 0.04 -14.37 -7.69
N PHE A 399 1.16 -14.96 -8.08
CA PHE A 399 2.30 -14.26 -8.65
C PHE A 399 2.42 -14.61 -10.14
N TYR A 400 3.40 -15.41 -10.54
CA TYR A 400 3.52 -15.81 -11.95
C TYR A 400 2.80 -17.12 -12.23
N ILE A 401 2.08 -17.15 -13.36
CA ILE A 401 1.55 -18.36 -13.98
C ILE A 401 2.07 -18.38 -15.42
N ALA A 402 2.57 -19.53 -15.85
CA ALA A 402 2.69 -19.86 -17.25
C ALA A 402 2.34 -21.34 -17.41
N SER A 403 1.41 -21.64 -18.34
CA SER A 403 1.09 -23.01 -18.71
C SER A 403 1.25 -23.19 -20.23
N ALA A 404 1.70 -24.38 -20.62
CA ALA A 404 1.82 -24.81 -22.00
C ALA A 404 1.01 -26.08 -22.29
N ALA A 405 0.66 -26.87 -21.26
CA ALA A 405 -0.14 -28.08 -21.38
C ALA A 405 -1.45 -28.02 -20.55
N THR A 406 -1.40 -27.41 -19.36
CA THR A 406 -2.53 -27.44 -18.40
C THR A 406 -3.45 -26.21 -18.52
N ASP A 407 -4.78 -26.38 -18.38
CA ASP A 407 -5.72 -25.25 -18.27
C ASP A 407 -5.45 -24.45 -16.98
N GLN A 408 -5.42 -23.13 -17.10
CA GLN A 408 -5.05 -22.25 -15.98
C GLN A 408 -6.02 -22.36 -14.79
N ALA A 409 -7.28 -22.75 -14.99
CA ALA A 409 -8.24 -22.93 -13.91
C ALA A 409 -7.98 -24.20 -13.09
N ASP A 410 -7.57 -25.30 -13.72
CA ASP A 410 -7.15 -26.51 -12.99
C ASP A 410 -5.81 -26.29 -12.28
N LEU A 411 -4.83 -25.65 -12.95
CA LEU A 411 -3.54 -25.28 -12.36
C LEU A 411 -3.71 -24.40 -11.11
N VAL A 412 -4.64 -23.43 -11.17
CA VAL A 412 -4.95 -22.59 -10.01
C VAL A 412 -5.80 -23.32 -8.97
N GLU A 413 -6.74 -24.21 -9.32
CA GLU A 413 -7.47 -24.99 -8.31
C GLU A 413 -6.52 -25.87 -7.48
N ASP A 414 -5.58 -26.55 -8.13
CA ASP A 414 -4.55 -27.34 -7.45
C ASP A 414 -3.59 -26.47 -6.63
N SER A 415 -3.21 -25.29 -7.12
CA SER A 415 -2.43 -24.34 -6.32
C SER A 415 -3.18 -23.87 -5.06
N LEU A 416 -4.52 -23.80 -5.09
CA LEU A 416 -5.33 -23.52 -3.90
C LEU A 416 -5.37 -24.71 -2.92
N VAL A 417 -5.34 -25.96 -3.41
CA VAL A 417 -5.23 -27.16 -2.56
C VAL A 417 -3.88 -27.13 -1.82
N LEU A 418 -2.79 -26.88 -2.54
CA LEU A 418 -1.44 -26.75 -1.97
C LEU A 418 -1.36 -25.58 -0.97
N ALA A 419 -1.85 -24.39 -1.33
CA ALA A 419 -1.90 -23.23 -0.44
C ALA A 419 -2.67 -23.50 0.87
N LYS A 420 -3.72 -24.33 0.81
CA LYS A 420 -4.48 -24.76 2.00
C LYS A 420 -3.74 -25.83 2.82
N ALA A 421 -2.97 -26.71 2.18
CA ALA A 421 -2.22 -27.79 2.81
C ALA A 421 -0.87 -27.33 3.42
N VAL A 422 -0.33 -26.20 2.97
CA VAL A 422 0.89 -25.56 3.48
C VAL A 422 0.90 -25.47 5.01
N SER A 423 2.06 -25.78 5.61
CA SER A 423 2.27 -25.69 7.06
C SER A 423 1.87 -24.32 7.61
N LYS A 424 1.15 -24.33 8.74
CA LYS A 424 0.49 -23.17 9.39
C LYS A 424 -0.75 -22.60 8.65
N GLY A 425 -1.08 -23.10 7.46
CA GLY A 425 -2.34 -22.86 6.72
C GLY A 425 -2.56 -21.44 6.20
N LEU A 426 -2.85 -21.29 4.91
CA LEU A 426 -3.29 -20.01 4.34
C LEU A 426 -4.81 -19.84 4.50
N ASP A 427 -5.23 -18.65 4.89
CA ASP A 427 -6.65 -18.34 5.16
C ASP A 427 -7.37 -17.87 3.89
N VAL A 428 -6.66 -17.17 3.00
CA VAL A 428 -7.19 -16.59 1.75
C VAL A 428 -6.09 -16.61 0.68
N VAL A 429 -6.48 -16.78 -0.59
CA VAL A 429 -5.62 -16.50 -1.74
C VAL A 429 -6.17 -15.27 -2.47
N THR A 430 -5.30 -14.40 -2.97
CA THR A 430 -5.66 -13.20 -3.71
C THR A 430 -4.96 -13.18 -5.06
N ALA A 431 -5.51 -12.44 -6.01
CA ALA A 431 -4.95 -12.27 -7.34
C ALA A 431 -5.35 -10.88 -7.88
N LEU A 432 -4.66 -10.37 -8.89
CA LEU A 432 -5.14 -9.23 -9.69
C LEU A 432 -5.77 -9.74 -11.00
N ASP A 433 -6.68 -8.97 -11.58
CA ASP A 433 -7.28 -9.21 -12.91
C ASP A 433 -6.33 -8.90 -14.09
N VAL A 434 -5.02 -9.04 -13.88
CA VAL A 434 -3.95 -8.89 -14.86
C VAL A 434 -3.71 -10.16 -15.67
N MET A 435 -2.88 -10.10 -16.72
CA MET A 435 -2.54 -11.24 -17.59
C MET A 435 -3.82 -11.93 -18.13
N ASP A 436 -3.79 -13.25 -18.32
CA ASP A 436 -4.96 -14.05 -18.67
C ASP A 436 -5.88 -14.36 -17.46
N ASN A 437 -5.67 -13.78 -16.26
CA ASN A 437 -6.29 -14.28 -15.02
C ASN A 437 -7.83 -14.29 -15.04
N ASN A 438 -8.45 -13.35 -15.75
CA ASN A 438 -9.91 -13.32 -15.94
C ASN A 438 -10.47 -14.59 -16.60
N SER A 439 -9.63 -15.40 -17.27
CA SER A 439 -10.02 -16.70 -17.83
C SER A 439 -10.34 -17.77 -16.76
N PHE A 440 -9.86 -17.61 -15.52
CA PHE A 440 -10.06 -18.58 -14.44
C PHE A 440 -10.69 -18.02 -13.16
N LEU A 441 -10.57 -16.71 -12.88
CA LEU A 441 -10.97 -16.14 -11.58
C LEU A 441 -12.38 -16.55 -11.12
N GLU A 442 -13.40 -16.37 -11.97
CA GLU A 442 -14.77 -16.78 -11.64
C GLU A 442 -14.96 -18.31 -11.64
N LYS A 443 -14.33 -19.04 -12.56
CA LYS A 443 -14.37 -20.53 -12.62
C LYS A 443 -13.90 -21.15 -11.29
N VAL A 444 -12.77 -20.67 -10.76
CA VAL A 444 -12.16 -21.14 -9.51
C VAL A 444 -12.76 -20.42 -8.28
N LYS A 445 -13.86 -19.69 -8.46
CA LYS A 445 -14.70 -19.09 -7.39
C LYS A 445 -14.01 -17.98 -6.58
N PHE A 446 -13.10 -17.22 -7.20
CA PHE A 446 -12.66 -15.95 -6.63
C PHE A 446 -13.81 -14.93 -6.67
N SER A 447 -13.78 -13.96 -5.77
CA SER A 447 -14.69 -12.80 -5.75
C SER A 447 -13.94 -11.48 -5.75
N ILE A 448 -14.47 -10.48 -6.46
CA ILE A 448 -13.94 -9.11 -6.51
C ILE A 448 -13.78 -8.54 -5.10
N SER A 449 -12.60 -8.00 -4.80
CA SER A 449 -12.32 -7.20 -3.61
C SER A 449 -12.68 -5.73 -3.86
N PRO A 450 -13.01 -4.93 -2.82
CA PRO A 450 -13.06 -3.47 -2.94
C PRO A 450 -11.69 -2.82 -3.22
N ILE A 451 -10.59 -3.57 -3.12
CA ILE A 451 -9.23 -3.07 -3.36
C ILE A 451 -8.95 -2.98 -4.87
N GLY A 452 -8.73 -1.75 -5.36
CA GLY A 452 -8.11 -1.48 -6.66
C GLY A 452 -6.58 -1.40 -6.56
N VAL A 453 -5.89 -1.66 -7.66
CA VAL A 453 -4.43 -1.48 -7.80
C VAL A 453 -4.15 -0.78 -9.12
N HIS A 454 -3.56 0.42 -9.06
CA HIS A 454 -3.26 1.26 -10.21
C HIS A 454 -1.77 1.23 -10.49
N TYR A 455 -1.38 1.02 -11.76
CA TYR A 455 0.01 0.98 -12.22
C TYR A 455 0.39 2.32 -12.85
N TYR A 456 1.64 2.74 -12.65
CA TYR A 456 2.15 4.04 -13.05
C TYR A 456 3.58 3.97 -13.56
N LEU A 457 3.95 4.91 -14.44
CA LEU A 457 5.32 5.20 -14.80
C LEU A 457 5.68 6.65 -14.43
N TYR A 458 6.89 6.85 -13.91
CA TYR A 458 7.50 8.14 -13.66
C TYR A 458 8.45 8.50 -14.79
N ASN A 459 8.37 9.72 -15.29
CA ASN A 459 9.11 10.22 -16.45
C ASN A 459 9.04 9.33 -17.71
N TRP A 460 7.88 8.72 -17.96
CA TRP A 460 7.56 8.08 -19.23
C TRP A 460 6.08 8.26 -19.56
N MET A 461 5.79 8.51 -20.84
CA MET A 461 4.44 8.57 -21.39
C MET A 461 4.28 7.49 -22.47
N CYS A 462 3.13 6.82 -22.42
CA CYS A 462 2.65 5.86 -23.41
C CYS A 462 1.12 5.78 -23.30
N PRO A 463 0.41 5.26 -24.32
CA PRO A 463 -1.03 5.00 -24.26
C PRO A 463 -1.40 4.10 -23.07
N THR A 464 -2.56 4.35 -22.48
CA THR A 464 -3.09 3.51 -21.40
C THR A 464 -3.40 2.11 -21.90
N MET A 465 -3.26 1.12 -21.02
CA MET A 465 -3.49 -0.29 -21.35
C MET A 465 -4.49 -0.95 -20.41
N LYS A 466 -5.16 -1.98 -20.90
CA LYS A 466 -6.07 -2.82 -20.12
C LYS A 466 -5.28 -3.76 -19.18
N PRO A 467 -5.89 -4.26 -18.09
CA PRO A 467 -5.26 -5.24 -17.21
C PRO A 467 -4.72 -6.49 -17.92
N ASP A 468 -5.38 -6.97 -18.99
CA ASP A 468 -4.92 -8.13 -19.79
C ASP A 468 -3.61 -7.89 -20.56
N LYS A 469 -3.07 -6.67 -20.54
CA LYS A 469 -1.75 -6.29 -21.10
C LYS A 469 -0.69 -6.02 -20.04
N VAL A 470 -1.02 -6.16 -18.76
CA VAL A 470 -0.08 -6.12 -17.63
C VAL A 470 0.39 -7.54 -17.32
N GLY A 471 1.69 -7.77 -17.43
CA GLY A 471 2.42 -8.98 -17.01
C GLY A 471 3.48 -8.69 -15.95
N LEU A 472 3.29 -7.61 -15.18
CA LEU A 472 4.17 -7.17 -14.09
C LEU A 472 3.42 -7.21 -12.76
N LEU A 473 3.98 -7.88 -11.75
CA LEU A 473 3.45 -7.90 -10.38
C LEU A 473 4.49 -7.38 -9.39
N LEU A 474 4.04 -6.60 -8.41
CA LEU A 474 4.89 -5.88 -7.46
C LEU A 474 4.55 -6.29 -6.01
N PRO A 475 5.35 -7.19 -5.40
CA PRO A 475 5.25 -7.51 -3.97
C PRO A 475 5.60 -6.29 -3.09
N ASN A 476 4.56 -5.52 -2.74
CA ASN A 476 4.60 -4.27 -1.97
C ASN A 476 3.92 -4.40 -0.60
#